data_AF-A0A0H3ZSB3-F1
#
_entry.id   AF-A0A0H3ZSB3-F1
#
_cell.length_a   1.000
_cell.length_b   1.000
_cell.length_c   1.000
_cell.angle_alpha   90.00
_cell.angle_beta   90.00
_cell.angle_gamma   90.00
#
_symmetry.space_group_name_H-M   'P 1'
#
loop_
_entity.id
_entity.type
_entity.pdbx_description
1 polymer ?
#
loop_
_entity_poly.entity_id
_entity_poly.type
_entity_poly.pdbx_seq_one_letter_code
_entity_poly.pdbx_strand_id
1 'polypeptide(L)'
;MKEKVTLKPITPKTIYFPTVDEFAHFIGLGISARAKANTFKELLSSDLKISPRSLDNLGNQGIKEKTARRASWPILRFLSKNGLLQYFKGLPKEFRATEVIYAWRAPLLTFNHVNSDINLQPLHSFFNHRNELYQPIKHFIDSSPKLTPNNQTELLVSFYQLALPQTLLSQDEQNEILRMVASDDILREENGTNRLYIQFWFYDFHLSLIAALDLTLLTNANLIDKYESGLFGCVFKQKGQTYLSKLLNHLKDYGGCSDYQLAQSIPIERHKNLEHATTMFEAQTKTLKEWRSGKTHPTHKTLKIFFENLDSDAYVLPIVLVSIVCIGLDKRLKDPKMASWKDEFQTTFSAQRYAMYFEHFKKTLPELAAFE
;
A
#
# COMPACT_ATOMS: atom_id res chain seq x y z
N MET A 1 -23.12 25.09 -20.24
CA MET A 1 -22.56 23.75 -20.56
C MET A 1 -22.90 22.81 -19.42
N LYS A 2 -23.37 21.58 -19.67
CA LYS A 2 -23.56 20.60 -18.58
C LYS A 2 -22.20 20.18 -18.04
N GLU A 3 -22.01 20.32 -16.73
CA GLU A 3 -20.77 19.99 -16.04
C GLU A 3 -20.41 18.52 -16.26
N LYS A 4 -19.17 18.27 -16.71
CA LYS A 4 -18.67 16.91 -16.92
C LYS A 4 -18.01 16.44 -15.62
N VAL A 5 -18.31 15.21 -15.22
CA VAL A 5 -17.72 14.58 -14.05
C VAL A 5 -16.31 14.10 -14.41
N THR A 6 -15.31 14.61 -13.71
CA THR A 6 -13.93 14.14 -13.79
C THR A 6 -13.55 13.39 -12.52
N LEU A 7 -12.53 12.55 -12.63
CA LEU A 7 -11.95 11.79 -11.55
C LEU A 7 -10.46 11.62 -11.80
N LYS A 8 -9.70 12.55 -11.25
CA LYS A 8 -8.23 12.46 -11.27
C LYS A 8 -7.75 11.71 -10.02
N PRO A 9 -6.64 10.98 -10.09
CA PRO A 9 -5.97 10.49 -8.90
C PRO A 9 -5.62 11.65 -7.97
N ILE A 10 -5.81 11.46 -6.67
CA ILE A 10 -5.52 12.49 -5.66
C ILE A 10 -4.05 12.34 -5.27
N THR A 11 -3.16 13.11 -5.89
CA THR A 11 -1.69 13.02 -5.66
C THR A 11 -1.12 14.40 -5.32
N PRO A 12 -1.48 14.96 -4.16
CA PRO A 12 -1.04 16.28 -3.73
C PRO A 12 0.47 16.33 -3.47
N LYS A 13 1.15 15.17 -3.40
CA LYS A 13 2.56 14.99 -3.06
C LYS A 13 2.89 15.55 -1.70
N THR A 14 1.95 15.39 -0.76
CA THR A 14 2.14 15.76 0.63
C THR A 14 3.22 14.87 1.24
N ILE A 15 4.35 15.48 1.58
CA ILE A 15 5.58 14.79 2.01
C ILE A 15 5.36 13.94 3.27
N TYR A 16 4.38 14.31 4.11
CA TYR A 16 4.17 13.75 5.46
C TYR A 16 2.93 12.86 5.59
N PHE A 17 2.01 12.89 4.61
CA PHE A 17 0.79 12.08 4.64
C PHE A 17 0.41 11.72 3.21
N PRO A 18 0.89 10.58 2.68
CA PRO A 18 0.49 10.15 1.35
C PRO A 18 -1.01 9.87 1.36
N THR A 19 -1.69 10.34 0.33
CA THR A 19 -3.08 9.94 0.10
C THR A 19 -3.15 8.44 -0.17
N VAL A 20 -4.36 7.89 -0.12
CA VAL A 20 -4.56 6.48 -0.47
C VAL A 20 -4.15 6.18 -1.90
N ASP A 21 -4.30 7.13 -2.83
CA ASP A 21 -3.79 6.96 -4.19
C ASP A 21 -2.26 6.94 -4.21
N GLU A 22 -1.60 7.79 -3.42
CA GLU A 22 -0.14 7.77 -3.33
C GLU A 22 0.38 6.47 -2.72
N PHE A 23 -0.28 5.97 -1.67
CA PHE A 23 0.05 4.66 -1.09
C PHE A 23 -0.25 3.51 -2.04
N ALA A 24 -1.42 3.50 -2.70
CA ALA A 24 -1.77 2.48 -3.69
C ALA A 24 -0.76 2.45 -4.84
N HIS A 25 -0.35 3.63 -5.32
CA HIS A 25 0.69 3.75 -6.32
C HIS A 25 2.05 3.28 -5.80
N PHE A 26 2.38 3.58 -4.54
CA PHE A 26 3.59 3.09 -3.88
C PHE A 26 3.67 1.56 -3.87
N ILE A 27 2.58 0.87 -3.51
CA ILE A 27 2.50 -0.60 -3.54
C ILE A 27 2.25 -1.16 -4.96
N GLY A 28 2.34 -0.34 -6.00
CA GLY A 28 2.29 -0.77 -7.39
C GLY A 28 0.89 -1.07 -7.93
N LEU A 29 -0.16 -0.59 -7.26
CA LEU A 29 -1.54 -0.62 -7.75
C LEU A 29 -1.79 0.55 -8.72
N GLY A 30 -2.67 0.31 -9.68
CA GLY A 30 -3.09 1.33 -10.62
C GLY A 30 -4.09 2.31 -9.99
N ILE A 31 -3.76 3.59 -10.02
CA ILE A 31 -4.57 4.68 -9.42
C ILE A 31 -5.51 5.38 -10.40
N SER A 32 -5.41 5.06 -11.69
CA SER A 32 -6.28 5.66 -12.71
C SER A 32 -7.73 5.23 -12.53
N ALA A 33 -8.67 6.05 -13.01
CA ALA A 33 -10.09 5.71 -13.03
C ALA A 33 -10.36 4.34 -13.66
N ARG A 34 -9.63 4.01 -14.74
CA ARG A 34 -9.68 2.70 -15.39
C ARG A 34 -9.18 1.57 -14.48
N ALA A 35 -8.02 1.76 -13.84
CA ALA A 35 -7.46 0.73 -12.97
C ALA A 35 -8.40 0.44 -11.78
N LYS A 36 -8.88 1.48 -11.10
CA LYS A 36 -9.87 1.37 -10.03
C LYS A 36 -11.15 0.68 -10.50
N ALA A 37 -11.65 1.03 -11.69
CA ALA A 37 -12.83 0.40 -12.27
C ALA A 37 -12.61 -1.09 -12.58
N ASN A 38 -11.44 -1.46 -13.11
CA ASN A 38 -11.10 -2.87 -13.36
C ASN A 38 -11.05 -3.68 -12.07
N THR A 39 -10.44 -3.15 -11.01
CA THR A 39 -10.47 -3.78 -9.67
C THR A 39 -11.91 -3.99 -9.19
N PHE A 40 -12.80 -3.00 -9.35
CA PHE A 40 -14.20 -3.20 -9.02
C PHE A 40 -14.93 -4.20 -9.92
N LYS A 41 -14.63 -4.26 -11.21
CA LYS A 41 -15.21 -5.28 -12.11
C LYS A 41 -14.85 -6.69 -11.65
N GLU A 42 -13.58 -6.90 -11.29
CA GLU A 42 -13.09 -8.16 -10.74
C GLU A 42 -13.83 -8.52 -9.45
N LEU A 43 -13.93 -7.58 -8.50
CA LEU A 43 -14.55 -7.80 -7.20
C LEU A 43 -16.06 -8.00 -7.23
N LEU A 44 -16.75 -7.27 -8.11
CA LEU A 44 -18.21 -7.32 -8.22
C LEU A 44 -18.68 -8.47 -9.12
N SER A 45 -17.76 -9.15 -9.82
CA SER A 45 -18.07 -10.05 -10.95
C SER A 45 -19.13 -9.44 -11.87
N SER A 46 -19.07 -8.12 -12.07
CA SER A 46 -20.12 -7.33 -12.69
C SER A 46 -19.51 -6.34 -13.65
N ASP A 47 -20.08 -6.26 -14.85
CA ASP A 47 -19.69 -5.24 -15.81
C ASP A 47 -20.21 -3.87 -15.34
N LEU A 48 -19.29 -3.04 -14.86
CA LEU A 48 -19.54 -1.61 -14.74
C LEU A 48 -19.83 -1.13 -16.16
N LYS A 49 -21.10 -0.87 -16.47
CA LYS A 49 -21.65 -0.48 -17.79
C LYS A 49 -21.07 0.85 -18.30
N ILE A 50 -19.75 0.88 -18.50
CA ILE A 50 -18.92 2.01 -18.89
C ILE A 50 -17.80 1.53 -19.80
N SER A 51 -17.60 2.23 -20.92
CA SER A 51 -16.60 1.85 -21.90
C SER A 51 -15.18 2.23 -21.45
N PRO A 52 -14.13 1.54 -21.90
CA PRO A 52 -12.73 1.90 -21.61
C PRO A 52 -12.39 3.35 -21.97
N ARG A 53 -12.91 3.84 -23.10
CA ARG A 53 -12.74 5.25 -23.52
C ARG A 53 -13.42 6.23 -22.56
N SER A 54 -14.57 5.87 -21.99
CA SER A 54 -15.24 6.68 -20.99
C SER A 54 -14.46 6.69 -19.67
N LEU A 55 -13.81 5.59 -19.30
CA LEU A 55 -12.93 5.53 -18.14
C LEU A 55 -11.67 6.37 -18.31
N ASP A 56 -11.09 6.43 -19.52
CA ASP A 56 -9.97 7.34 -19.81
C ASP A 56 -10.41 8.80 -19.75
N ASN A 57 -11.56 9.10 -20.36
CA ASN A 57 -12.12 10.45 -20.34
C ASN A 57 -12.46 10.88 -18.91
N LEU A 58 -12.94 9.96 -18.08
CA LEU A 58 -13.21 10.23 -16.67
C LEU A 58 -11.93 10.73 -15.95
N GLY A 59 -10.74 10.22 -16.29
CA GLY A 59 -9.46 10.73 -15.79
C GLY A 59 -8.99 12.06 -16.37
N ASN A 60 -9.50 12.46 -17.54
CA ASN A 60 -8.97 13.59 -18.32
C ASN A 60 -10.02 14.69 -18.58
N GLN A 61 -10.89 14.46 -19.56
CA GLN A 61 -11.85 15.44 -20.11
C GLN A 61 -13.24 15.42 -19.43
N GLY A 62 -13.47 14.43 -18.57
CA GLY A 62 -14.72 14.13 -17.90
C GLY A 62 -15.75 13.41 -18.77
N ILE A 63 -16.75 12.83 -18.10
CA ILE A 63 -17.90 12.16 -18.71
C ILE A 63 -19.22 12.79 -18.27
N LYS A 64 -20.31 12.49 -18.97
CA LYS A 64 -21.65 12.94 -18.58
C LYS A 64 -22.03 12.34 -17.22
N GLU A 65 -22.65 13.12 -16.36
CA GLU A 65 -23.10 12.70 -15.03
C GLU A 65 -23.97 11.43 -15.06
N LYS A 66 -24.89 11.31 -16.03
CA LYS A 66 -25.71 10.10 -16.23
C LYS A 66 -24.85 8.84 -16.42
N THR A 67 -23.73 8.96 -17.14
CA THR A 67 -22.79 7.85 -17.35
C THR A 67 -22.02 7.54 -16.08
N ALA A 68 -21.54 8.57 -15.36
CA ALA A 68 -20.87 8.40 -14.07
C ALA A 68 -21.78 7.70 -13.05
N ARG A 69 -23.01 8.20 -12.86
CA ARG A 69 -24.01 7.61 -11.96
C ARG A 69 -24.30 6.14 -12.30
N ARG A 70 -24.46 5.81 -13.59
CA ARG A 70 -24.69 4.42 -14.03
C ARG A 70 -23.51 3.50 -13.70
N ALA A 71 -22.27 4.00 -13.82
CA ALA A 71 -21.07 3.25 -13.48
C ALA A 71 -20.88 3.10 -11.96
N SER A 72 -21.26 4.10 -11.17
CA SER A 72 -21.13 4.09 -9.71
C SER A 72 -22.23 3.30 -8.99
N TRP A 73 -23.37 3.04 -9.61
CA TRP A 73 -24.50 2.38 -8.95
C TRP A 73 -24.20 0.94 -8.48
N PRO A 74 -23.59 0.04 -9.29
CA PRO A 74 -23.22 -1.30 -8.82
C PRO A 74 -22.22 -1.25 -7.64
N ILE A 75 -21.32 -0.28 -7.69
CA ILE A 75 -20.33 0.03 -6.66
C ILE A 75 -21.02 0.39 -5.33
N LEU A 76 -21.95 1.36 -5.35
CA LEU A 76 -22.69 1.81 -4.16
C LEU A 76 -23.58 0.72 -3.59
N ARG A 77 -24.25 -0.05 -4.46
CA ARG A 77 -25.10 -1.17 -4.04
C ARG A 77 -24.31 -2.24 -3.30
N PHE A 78 -23.13 -2.58 -3.80
CA PHE A 78 -22.24 -3.51 -3.11
C PHE A 78 -21.82 -2.98 -1.74
N LEU A 79 -21.41 -1.71 -1.65
CA LEU A 79 -21.00 -1.11 -0.38
C LEU A 79 -22.13 -1.13 0.65
N SER A 80 -23.35 -0.79 0.20
CA SER A 80 -24.55 -0.83 1.04
C SER A 80 -24.84 -2.24 1.55
N LYS A 81 -24.85 -3.23 0.64
CA LYS A 81 -25.14 -4.64 0.97
C LYS A 81 -24.17 -5.22 2.00
N ASN A 82 -22.91 -4.79 1.98
CA ASN A 82 -21.87 -5.27 2.90
C ASN A 82 -21.74 -4.40 4.16
N GLY A 83 -22.70 -3.51 4.46
CA GLY A 83 -22.63 -2.62 5.63
C GLY A 83 -21.52 -1.55 5.56
N LEU A 84 -20.70 -1.55 4.51
CA LEU A 84 -19.52 -0.70 4.39
C LEU A 84 -19.85 0.79 4.29
N LEU A 85 -21.11 1.13 3.95
CA LEU A 85 -21.54 2.53 3.93
C LEU A 85 -21.54 3.19 5.32
N GLN A 86 -21.60 2.41 6.41
CA GLN A 86 -21.62 2.97 7.76
C GLN A 86 -20.31 3.64 8.15
N TYR A 87 -19.18 3.12 7.65
CA TYR A 87 -17.84 3.71 7.84
C TYR A 87 -17.67 5.05 7.10
N PHE A 88 -18.63 5.44 6.25
CA PHE A 88 -18.61 6.74 5.56
C PHE A 88 -19.40 7.83 6.28
N LYS A 89 -20.13 7.51 7.35
CA LYS A 89 -20.95 8.49 8.10
C LYS A 89 -20.13 9.48 8.95
N GLY A 90 -18.85 9.19 9.19
CA GLY A 90 -17.93 10.03 9.97
C GLY A 90 -17.00 10.93 9.14
N LEU A 91 -17.11 10.90 7.80
CA LEU A 91 -16.25 11.74 6.96
C LEU A 91 -16.74 13.19 6.97
N PRO A 92 -15.83 14.20 7.04
CA PRO A 92 -16.22 15.61 7.07
C PRO A 92 -17.18 15.94 5.91
N LYS A 93 -18.19 16.78 6.15
CA LYS A 93 -19.25 17.13 5.17
C LYS A 93 -18.72 17.69 3.84
N GLU A 94 -17.47 18.12 3.82
CA GLU A 94 -16.75 18.64 2.66
C GLU A 94 -16.17 17.54 1.75
N PHE A 95 -16.10 16.30 2.21
CA PHE A 95 -15.76 15.14 1.38
C PHE A 95 -16.95 14.76 0.51
N ARG A 96 -16.77 14.87 -0.81
CA ARG A 96 -17.77 14.39 -1.76
C ARG A 96 -17.83 12.87 -1.66
N ALA A 97 -19.02 12.27 -1.74
CA ALA A 97 -19.19 10.80 -1.77
C ALA A 97 -18.31 10.10 -2.82
N THR A 98 -17.88 10.83 -3.86
CA THR A 98 -16.85 10.41 -4.81
C THR A 98 -15.47 10.24 -4.17
N GLU A 99 -14.97 11.20 -3.38
CA GLU A 99 -13.67 11.15 -2.68
C GLU A 99 -13.62 10.03 -1.63
N VAL A 100 -14.76 9.76 -1.01
CA VAL A 100 -15.00 8.63 -0.10
C VAL A 100 -14.90 7.27 -0.81
N ILE A 101 -15.40 7.18 -2.05
CA ILE A 101 -15.22 6.00 -2.93
C ILE A 101 -13.75 5.81 -3.33
N TYR A 102 -12.93 6.88 -3.31
CA TYR A 102 -11.52 6.85 -3.69
C TYR A 102 -10.55 6.54 -2.56
N ALA A 103 -10.89 6.89 -1.32
CA ALA A 103 -9.93 6.78 -0.22
C ALA A 103 -9.88 5.39 0.44
N TRP A 104 -10.87 4.51 0.30
CA TRP A 104 -10.92 3.37 1.24
C TRP A 104 -11.35 2.01 0.69
N ARG A 105 -11.46 1.84 -0.62
CA ARG A 105 -11.97 0.56 -1.15
C ARG A 105 -10.93 -0.50 -1.49
N ALA A 106 -9.77 -0.16 -2.04
CA ALA A 106 -8.82 -1.19 -2.45
C ALA A 106 -8.20 -1.94 -1.25
N PRO A 107 -7.81 -1.29 -0.14
CA PRO A 107 -7.31 -2.01 1.03
C PRO A 107 -8.41 -2.85 1.70
N LEU A 108 -9.58 -2.25 2.01
CA LEU A 108 -10.70 -2.90 2.71
C LEU A 108 -11.33 -4.08 1.93
N LEU A 109 -11.26 -4.07 0.58
CA LEU A 109 -11.75 -5.17 -0.25
C LEU A 109 -10.80 -6.37 -0.29
N THR A 110 -9.51 -6.18 -0.03
CA THR A 110 -8.56 -7.31 0.10
C THR A 110 -8.86 -8.14 1.33
N PHE A 111 -9.46 -7.53 2.35
CA PHE A 111 -9.90 -8.20 3.56
C PHE A 111 -11.19 -9.01 3.33
N ASN A 112 -12.18 -8.43 2.63
CA ASN A 112 -13.56 -8.92 2.68
C ASN A 112 -13.90 -10.15 1.82
N HIS A 113 -12.94 -11.02 1.48
CA HIS A 113 -13.22 -12.20 0.68
C HIS A 113 -13.60 -13.45 1.47
N VAL A 114 -13.53 -13.45 2.81
CA VAL A 114 -13.73 -14.69 3.59
C VAL A 114 -14.67 -14.58 4.79
N ASN A 115 -14.87 -13.42 5.44
CA ASN A 115 -15.74 -13.34 6.63
C ASN A 115 -16.45 -11.99 6.78
N SER A 116 -17.71 -12.01 7.22
CA SER A 116 -18.47 -10.82 7.64
C SER A 116 -17.92 -10.13 8.89
N ASP A 117 -16.96 -10.77 9.57
CA ASP A 117 -16.53 -10.46 10.94
C ASP A 117 -15.11 -9.86 10.99
N ILE A 118 -14.63 -9.28 9.89
CA ILE A 118 -13.29 -8.70 9.86
C ILE A 118 -13.24 -7.46 10.74
N ASN A 119 -12.45 -7.53 11.80
CA ASN A 119 -12.13 -6.43 12.67
C ASN A 119 -11.18 -5.45 11.97
N LEU A 120 -11.72 -4.34 11.50
CA LEU A 120 -10.95 -3.23 10.90
C LEU A 120 -10.54 -2.18 11.93
N GLN A 121 -10.86 -2.36 13.21
CA GLN A 121 -10.59 -1.39 14.26
C GLN A 121 -9.12 -0.97 14.34
N PRO A 122 -8.11 -1.87 14.25
CA PRO A 122 -6.70 -1.44 14.31
C PRO A 122 -6.35 -0.45 13.21
N LEU A 123 -6.86 -0.68 11.99
CA LEU A 123 -6.65 0.24 10.87
C LEU A 123 -7.40 1.55 11.10
N HIS A 124 -8.67 1.51 11.55
CA HIS A 124 -9.45 2.70 11.84
C HIS A 124 -8.75 3.60 12.89
N SER A 125 -8.38 3.02 14.04
CA SER A 125 -7.68 3.73 15.11
C SER A 125 -6.35 4.31 14.63
N PHE A 126 -5.60 3.61 13.78
CA PHE A 126 -4.38 4.15 13.17
C PHE A 126 -4.65 5.44 12.39
N PHE A 127 -5.67 5.46 11.53
CA PHE A 127 -5.96 6.63 10.71
C PHE A 127 -6.52 7.80 11.52
N ASN A 128 -7.35 7.54 12.53
CA ASN A 128 -7.85 8.59 13.42
C ASN A 128 -6.70 9.21 14.21
N HIS A 129 -5.88 8.38 14.85
CA HIS A 129 -4.72 8.84 15.61
C HIS A 129 -3.74 9.63 14.73
N ARG A 130 -3.40 9.12 13.54
CA ARG A 130 -2.54 9.87 12.61
C ARG A 130 -3.18 11.19 12.20
N ASN A 131 -4.47 11.22 11.91
CA ASN A 131 -5.16 12.46 11.56
C ASN A 131 -5.08 13.50 12.69
N GLU A 132 -5.20 13.09 13.95
CA GLU A 132 -5.04 13.96 15.12
C GLU A 132 -3.61 14.50 15.24
N LEU A 133 -2.61 13.62 15.18
CA LEU A 133 -1.19 14.02 15.22
C LEU A 133 -0.80 15.00 14.10
N TYR A 134 -1.48 14.93 12.95
CA TYR A 134 -1.23 15.79 11.80
C TYR A 134 -2.00 17.11 11.77
N GLN A 135 -3.00 17.32 12.64
CA GLN A 135 -3.74 18.60 12.66
C GLN A 135 -2.84 19.83 12.85
N PRO A 136 -1.83 19.83 13.76
CA PRO A 136 -0.94 20.98 13.93
C PRO A 136 -0.08 21.26 12.68
N ILE A 137 0.38 20.21 12.00
CA ILE A 137 1.20 20.32 10.78
C ILE A 137 0.37 20.86 9.63
N LYS A 138 -0.87 20.38 9.49
CA LYS A 138 -1.83 20.90 8.52
C LYS A 138 -2.11 22.38 8.78
N HIS A 139 -2.41 22.74 10.04
CA HIS A 139 -2.65 24.12 10.43
C HIS A 139 -1.47 25.01 10.07
N PHE A 140 -0.25 24.58 10.40
CA PHE A 140 0.98 25.29 10.03
C PHE A 140 1.07 25.53 8.52
N ILE A 141 0.83 24.50 7.69
CA ILE A 141 0.90 24.63 6.23
C ILE A 141 -0.19 25.58 5.70
N ASP A 142 -1.41 25.47 6.21
CA ASP A 142 -2.55 26.27 5.77
C ASP A 142 -2.40 27.75 6.20
N SER A 143 -1.72 28.02 7.32
CA SER A 143 -1.46 29.37 7.83
C SER A 143 -0.12 29.97 7.37
N SER A 144 0.79 29.16 6.83
CA SER A 144 2.13 29.60 6.46
C SER A 144 2.10 30.56 5.27
N PRO A 145 2.94 31.60 5.26
CA PRO A 145 3.12 32.42 4.07
C PRO A 145 3.69 31.59 2.93
N LYS A 146 3.53 32.09 1.70
CA LYS A 146 4.15 31.44 0.53
C LYS A 146 5.66 31.36 0.70
N LEU A 147 6.23 30.23 0.32
CA LEU A 147 7.68 30.02 0.29
C LEU A 147 8.34 31.03 -0.66
N THR A 148 9.36 31.69 -0.14
CA THR A 148 10.25 32.63 -0.83
C THR A 148 11.69 32.30 -0.46
N PRO A 149 12.69 32.71 -1.26
CA PRO A 149 14.10 32.52 -0.89
C PRO A 149 14.47 33.07 0.49
N ASN A 150 13.75 34.10 0.98
CA ASN A 150 14.06 34.78 2.23
C ASN A 150 13.47 34.09 3.48
N ASN A 151 12.45 33.23 3.32
CA ASN A 151 11.79 32.55 4.45
C ASN A 151 11.80 31.01 4.32
N GLN A 152 12.37 30.46 3.25
CA GLN A 152 12.33 29.03 2.96
C GLN A 152 12.98 28.20 4.07
N THR A 153 14.19 28.54 4.49
CA THR A 153 14.91 27.77 5.52
C THR A 153 14.16 27.79 6.85
N GLU A 154 13.71 28.96 7.31
CA GLU A 154 12.93 29.11 8.54
C GLU A 154 11.63 28.30 8.51
N LEU A 155 10.87 28.38 7.41
CA LEU A 155 9.61 27.65 7.26
C LEU A 155 9.82 26.15 7.16
N LEU A 156 10.87 25.69 6.48
CA LEU A 156 11.21 24.28 6.41
C LEU A 156 11.64 23.75 7.78
N VAL A 157 12.54 24.44 8.49
CA VAL A 157 12.94 24.07 9.85
C VAL A 157 11.73 24.00 10.77
N SER A 158 10.86 25.01 10.75
CA SER A 158 9.63 25.04 11.55
C SER A 158 8.69 23.87 11.23
N PHE A 159 8.53 23.56 9.94
CA PHE A 159 7.76 22.39 9.51
C PHE A 159 8.34 21.08 10.07
N TYR A 160 9.65 20.85 9.91
CA TYR A 160 10.28 19.61 10.36
C TYR A 160 10.30 19.51 11.90
N GLN A 161 10.44 20.62 12.63
CA GLN A 161 10.32 20.65 14.09
C GLN A 161 8.93 20.22 14.58
N LEU A 162 7.87 20.51 13.82
CA LEU A 162 6.52 20.03 14.12
C LEU A 162 6.31 18.59 13.68
N ALA A 163 6.89 18.20 12.54
CA ALA A 163 6.54 16.96 11.86
C ALA A 163 7.38 15.74 12.29
N LEU A 164 8.67 15.92 12.57
CA LEU A 164 9.56 14.84 13.00
C LEU A 164 9.14 14.18 14.32
N PRO A 165 8.67 14.92 15.35
CA PRO A 165 8.18 14.29 16.58
C PRO A 165 6.97 13.37 16.38
N GLN A 166 6.26 13.48 15.24
CA GLN A 166 5.11 12.62 14.91
C GLN A 166 5.53 11.32 14.20
N THR A 167 6.83 11.06 14.06
CA THR A 167 7.38 9.85 13.41
C THR A 167 7.93 8.86 14.43
N LEU A 168 8.27 7.66 13.99
CA LEU A 168 8.99 6.68 14.81
C LEU A 168 10.52 6.76 14.61
N LEU A 169 11.01 7.88 14.08
CA LEU A 169 12.44 8.15 14.01
C LEU A 169 13.01 8.36 15.41
N SER A 170 14.20 7.83 15.67
CA SER A 170 14.93 8.10 16.91
C SER A 170 15.32 9.58 17.02
N GLN A 171 15.58 10.06 18.24
CA GLN A 171 15.95 11.46 18.46
C GLN A 171 17.20 11.85 17.64
N ASP A 172 18.17 10.95 17.52
CA ASP A 172 19.38 11.18 16.72
C ASP A 172 19.04 11.33 15.22
N GLU A 173 18.16 10.48 14.69
CA GLU A 173 17.69 10.58 13.31
C GLU A 173 16.92 11.88 13.06
N GLN A 174 16.07 12.30 14.01
CA GLN A 174 15.34 13.56 13.92
C GLN A 174 16.30 14.77 13.94
N ASN A 175 17.29 14.75 14.84
CA ASN A 175 18.30 15.81 14.94
C ASN A 175 19.13 15.93 13.66
N GLU A 176 19.51 14.80 13.07
CA GLU A 176 20.24 14.78 11.80
C GLU A 176 19.40 15.35 10.64
N ILE A 177 18.10 15.03 10.58
CA ILE A 177 17.21 15.63 9.56
C ILE A 177 17.05 17.12 9.78
N LEU A 178 16.86 17.58 11.01
CA LEU A 178 16.78 19.01 11.33
C LEU A 178 18.08 19.73 10.95
N ARG A 179 19.24 19.13 11.25
CA ARG A 179 20.54 19.68 10.88
C ARG A 179 20.64 19.85 9.36
N MET A 180 20.28 18.82 8.59
CA MET A 180 20.31 18.86 7.13
C MET A 180 19.39 19.94 6.56
N VAL A 181 18.21 20.12 7.13
CA VAL A 181 17.23 21.13 6.68
C VAL A 181 17.65 22.55 7.04
N ALA A 182 18.29 22.73 8.20
CA ALA A 182 18.77 24.03 8.67
C ALA A 182 20.04 24.51 7.95
N SER A 183 20.82 23.57 7.38
CA SER A 183 21.98 23.88 6.55
C SER A 183 21.59 24.12 5.09
N ASP A 184 22.23 25.07 4.42
CA ASP A 184 22.24 25.13 2.94
C ASP A 184 22.92 23.90 2.30
N ASP A 185 23.42 22.96 3.12
CA ASP A 185 24.01 21.69 2.72
C ASP A 185 23.01 20.70 2.11
N ILE A 186 21.72 21.01 1.95
CA ILE A 186 20.82 20.28 1.03
C ILE A 186 21.45 20.21 -0.38
N LEU A 187 22.26 21.22 -0.74
CA LEU A 187 22.99 21.29 -2.01
C LEU A 187 24.41 20.69 -1.95
N ARG A 188 24.94 20.36 -0.77
CA ARG A 188 26.26 19.73 -0.62
C ARG A 188 26.11 18.21 -0.54
N GLU A 189 26.24 17.61 -1.72
CA GLU A 189 26.68 16.24 -2.01
C GLU A 189 26.42 15.13 -0.97
N GLU A 190 25.51 14.23 -1.35
CA GLU A 190 25.77 12.79 -1.55
C GLU A 190 26.44 11.95 -0.45
N ASN A 191 26.48 12.36 0.81
CA ASN A 191 26.82 11.42 1.89
C ASN A 191 25.67 10.42 2.09
N GLY A 192 25.93 9.11 1.91
CA GLY A 192 24.92 8.05 2.01
C GLY A 192 24.08 8.07 3.30
N THR A 193 24.66 8.56 4.39
CA THR A 193 23.95 8.79 5.67
C THR A 193 22.79 9.81 5.55
N ASN A 194 23.01 10.92 4.84
CA ASN A 194 21.98 11.95 4.63
C ASN A 194 20.83 11.40 3.79
N ARG A 195 21.17 10.62 2.76
CA ARG A 195 20.19 9.89 1.92
C ARG A 195 19.36 8.93 2.75
N LEU A 196 19.99 8.18 3.64
CA LEU A 196 19.32 7.22 4.50
C LEU A 196 18.29 7.89 5.41
N TYR A 197 18.63 8.99 6.07
CA TYR A 197 17.69 9.69 6.95
C TYR A 197 16.54 10.35 6.19
N ILE A 198 16.78 10.87 4.99
CA ILE A 198 15.71 11.35 4.10
C ILE A 198 14.76 10.20 3.74
N GLN A 199 15.30 9.00 3.45
CA GLN A 199 14.49 7.81 3.16
C GLN A 199 13.66 7.38 4.38
N PHE A 200 14.25 7.40 5.58
CA PHE A 200 13.53 7.07 6.81
C PHE A 200 12.36 8.02 7.04
N TRP A 201 12.57 9.32 6.88
CA TRP A 201 11.48 10.30 6.95
C TRP A 201 10.41 10.05 5.90
N PHE A 202 10.81 9.92 4.63
CA PHE A 202 9.87 9.79 3.51
C PHE A 202 9.00 8.53 3.60
N TYR A 203 9.53 7.45 4.17
CA TYR A 203 8.85 6.17 4.30
C TYR A 203 8.31 5.85 5.70
N ASP A 204 8.45 6.75 6.69
CA ASP A 204 7.89 6.57 8.04
C ASP A 204 6.39 6.23 7.99
N PHE A 205 5.62 7.03 7.26
CA PHE A 205 4.19 6.77 7.13
C PHE A 205 3.90 5.43 6.44
N HIS A 206 4.67 5.08 5.42
CA HIS A 206 4.49 3.83 4.67
C HIS A 206 4.76 2.62 5.57
N LEU A 207 5.84 2.64 6.35
CA LEU A 207 6.16 1.60 7.33
C LEU A 207 5.09 1.51 8.42
N SER A 208 4.62 2.65 8.91
CA SER A 208 3.55 2.74 9.91
C SER A 208 2.23 2.15 9.41
N LEU A 209 1.83 2.48 8.18
CA LEU A 209 0.62 1.94 7.56
C LEU A 209 0.77 0.45 7.26
N ILE A 210 1.94 -0.01 6.81
CA ILE A 210 2.21 -1.45 6.62
C ILE A 210 2.13 -2.19 7.97
N ALA A 211 2.62 -1.61 9.08
CA ALA A 211 2.48 -2.17 10.42
C ALA A 211 1.02 -2.25 10.90
N ALA A 212 0.23 -1.20 10.69
CA ALA A 212 -1.20 -1.22 11.00
C ALA A 212 -1.98 -2.25 10.17
N LEU A 213 -1.63 -2.39 8.88
CA LEU A 213 -2.18 -3.43 8.01
C LEU A 213 -1.82 -4.82 8.52
N ASP A 214 -0.54 -5.06 8.84
CA ASP A 214 -0.04 -6.32 9.37
C ASP A 214 -0.76 -6.73 10.66
N LEU A 215 -0.87 -5.80 11.62
CA LEU A 215 -1.62 -6.04 12.86
C LEU A 215 -3.08 -6.38 12.57
N THR A 216 -3.72 -5.69 11.62
CA THR A 216 -5.08 -6.01 11.18
C THR A 216 -5.16 -7.44 10.63
N LEU A 217 -4.19 -7.86 9.80
CA LEU A 217 -4.14 -9.24 9.28
C LEU A 217 -4.03 -10.25 10.40
N LEU A 218 -3.06 -10.05 11.30
CA LEU A 218 -2.72 -10.99 12.37
C LEU A 218 -3.81 -11.08 13.42
N THR A 219 -4.50 -9.97 13.73
CA THR A 219 -5.63 -9.94 14.67
C THR A 219 -6.79 -10.75 14.14
N ASN A 220 -7.18 -10.51 12.89
CA ASN A 220 -8.27 -11.25 12.24
C ASN A 220 -7.96 -12.73 12.08
N ALA A 221 -6.67 -13.08 12.02
CA ALA A 221 -6.22 -14.45 11.92
C ALA A 221 -6.00 -15.15 13.29
N ASN A 222 -6.06 -14.42 14.41
CA ASN A 222 -5.60 -14.88 15.73
C ASN A 222 -4.15 -15.42 15.71
N LEU A 223 -3.25 -14.70 15.03
CA LEU A 223 -1.85 -15.10 14.83
C LEU A 223 -0.83 -14.09 15.38
N ILE A 224 -1.26 -13.04 16.09
CA ILE A 224 -0.35 -11.98 16.60
C ILE A 224 0.82 -12.59 17.40
N ASP A 225 0.54 -13.56 18.28
CA ASP A 225 1.56 -14.18 19.13
C ASP A 225 2.55 -15.06 18.36
N LYS A 226 2.19 -15.51 17.16
CA LYS A 226 3.10 -16.30 16.29
C LYS A 226 4.06 -15.42 15.49
N TYR A 227 3.77 -14.13 15.38
CA TYR A 227 4.50 -13.17 14.56
C TYR A 227 4.95 -12.00 15.42
N GLU A 228 5.93 -12.23 16.31
CA GLU A 228 6.44 -11.22 17.24
C GLU A 228 6.79 -9.91 16.52
N SER A 229 7.58 -9.97 15.45
CA SER A 229 7.97 -8.80 14.64
C SER A 229 7.06 -8.51 13.43
N GLY A 230 5.85 -9.07 13.41
CA GLY A 230 4.92 -8.96 12.29
C GLY A 230 5.24 -9.89 11.12
N LEU A 231 4.25 -10.14 10.27
CA LEU A 231 4.39 -10.96 9.06
C LEU A 231 5.40 -10.35 8.08
N PHE A 232 5.36 -9.03 7.86
CA PHE A 232 6.33 -8.37 6.99
C PHE A 232 7.74 -8.41 7.57
N GLY A 233 7.90 -8.34 8.90
CA GLY A 233 9.21 -8.52 9.55
C GLY A 233 9.79 -9.91 9.29
N CYS A 234 8.97 -10.95 9.45
CA CYS A 234 9.33 -12.33 9.13
C CYS A 234 9.69 -12.52 7.64
N VAL A 235 8.95 -11.89 6.74
CA VAL A 235 9.23 -11.90 5.29
C VAL A 235 10.54 -11.16 4.99
N PHE A 236 10.74 -9.96 5.49
CA PHE A 236 11.92 -9.14 5.20
C PHE A 236 13.23 -9.79 5.67
N LYS A 237 13.16 -10.64 6.71
CA LYS A 237 14.28 -11.43 7.24
C LYS A 237 14.68 -12.60 6.34
N GLN A 238 13.80 -13.06 5.46
CA GLN A 238 14.10 -14.19 4.58
C GLN A 238 15.21 -13.85 3.57
N LYS A 239 15.94 -14.88 3.15
CA LYS A 239 16.87 -14.77 2.02
C LYS A 239 16.08 -14.59 0.72
N GLY A 240 16.59 -13.81 -0.22
CA GLY A 240 15.93 -13.59 -1.51
C GLY A 240 16.46 -12.34 -2.20
N GLN A 241 16.44 -12.35 -3.54
CA GLN A 241 16.84 -11.18 -4.36
C GLN A 241 15.76 -10.09 -4.37
N THR A 242 14.51 -10.49 -4.20
CA THR A 242 13.31 -9.64 -4.25
C THR A 242 12.44 -9.88 -3.01
N TYR A 243 11.63 -8.90 -2.61
CA TYR A 243 10.66 -9.06 -1.53
C TYR A 243 9.63 -10.16 -1.84
N LEU A 244 9.22 -10.32 -3.10
CA LEU A 244 8.37 -11.45 -3.49
C LEU A 244 9.09 -12.79 -3.29
N SER A 245 10.37 -12.89 -3.64
CA SER A 245 11.15 -14.11 -3.40
C SER A 245 11.31 -14.42 -1.91
N LYS A 246 11.45 -13.38 -1.08
CA LYS A 246 11.48 -13.49 0.37
C LYS A 246 10.15 -14.04 0.91
N LEU A 247 9.02 -13.56 0.40
CA LEU A 247 7.69 -14.09 0.74
C LEU A 247 7.55 -15.57 0.34
N LEU A 248 7.95 -15.93 -0.88
CA LEU A 248 7.90 -17.33 -1.35
C LEU A 248 8.77 -18.25 -0.46
N ASN A 249 9.91 -17.78 0.01
CA ASN A 249 10.74 -18.52 0.95
C ASN A 249 10.11 -18.61 2.34
N HIS A 250 9.41 -17.56 2.80
CA HIS A 250 8.63 -17.62 4.04
C HIS A 250 7.54 -18.71 3.98
N LEU A 251 6.82 -18.81 2.86
CA LEU A 251 5.81 -19.86 2.66
C LEU A 251 6.42 -21.27 2.65
N LYS A 252 7.66 -21.40 2.17
CA LYS A 252 8.38 -22.68 2.21
C LYS A 252 8.79 -23.05 3.65
N ASP A 253 9.45 -22.13 4.33
CA ASP A 253 10.11 -22.42 5.60
C ASP A 253 9.11 -22.50 6.76
N TYR A 254 8.06 -21.68 6.74
CA TYR A 254 7.07 -21.61 7.81
C TYR A 254 5.71 -22.22 7.43
N GLY A 255 5.36 -22.14 6.14
CA GLY A 255 4.10 -22.66 5.62
C GLY A 255 4.17 -24.12 5.12
N GLY A 256 5.37 -24.73 5.11
CA GLY A 256 5.57 -26.10 4.67
C GLY A 256 5.38 -26.33 3.16
N CYS A 257 5.28 -25.26 2.36
CA CYS A 257 5.08 -25.37 0.91
C CYS A 257 6.39 -25.61 0.17
N SER A 258 6.63 -26.83 -0.30
CA SER A 258 7.79 -27.17 -1.14
C SER A 258 7.84 -26.33 -2.43
N ASP A 259 9.04 -26.19 -3.02
CA ASP A 259 9.21 -25.53 -4.33
C ASP A 259 8.36 -26.19 -5.43
N TYR A 260 8.12 -27.50 -5.30
CA TYR A 260 7.23 -28.27 -6.18
C TYR A 260 5.78 -27.79 -6.05
N GLN A 261 5.25 -27.69 -4.84
CA GLN A 261 3.89 -27.19 -4.58
C GLN A 261 3.74 -25.75 -5.05
N LEU A 262 4.70 -24.88 -4.70
CA LEU A 262 4.70 -23.49 -5.18
C LEU A 262 4.70 -23.42 -6.71
N ALA A 263 5.44 -24.26 -7.41
CA ALA A 263 5.41 -24.27 -8.87
C ALA A 263 4.04 -24.74 -9.39
N GLN A 264 3.52 -25.85 -8.88
CA GLN A 264 2.24 -26.43 -9.30
C GLN A 264 1.05 -25.49 -9.13
N SER A 265 1.08 -24.62 -8.11
CA SER A 265 0.00 -23.66 -7.88
C SER A 265 0.00 -22.50 -8.88
N ILE A 266 1.06 -22.28 -9.65
CA ILE A 266 1.11 -21.19 -10.65
C ILE A 266 0.14 -21.48 -11.80
N PRO A 267 -0.85 -20.61 -12.06
CA PRO A 267 -1.75 -20.78 -13.19
C PRO A 267 -1.03 -20.43 -14.49
N ILE A 268 -0.97 -21.38 -15.42
CA ILE A 268 -0.48 -21.17 -16.78
C ILE A 268 -1.66 -21.34 -17.74
N GLU A 269 -2.00 -20.27 -18.47
CA GLU A 269 -3.00 -20.33 -19.52
C GLU A 269 -2.41 -21.07 -20.74
N ARG A 270 -3.00 -22.22 -21.10
CA ARG A 270 -2.65 -22.96 -22.32
C ARG A 270 -3.87 -23.05 -23.22
N HIS A 271 -3.74 -22.61 -24.47
CA HIS A 271 -4.77 -22.83 -25.47
C HIS A 271 -4.79 -24.31 -25.87
N LYS A 272 -5.98 -24.92 -25.85
CA LYS A 272 -6.19 -26.36 -26.12
C LYS A 272 -5.77 -26.80 -27.53
N ASN A 273 -5.70 -25.86 -28.48
CA ASN A 273 -5.47 -26.15 -29.89
C ASN A 273 -4.05 -25.79 -30.39
N LEU A 274 -3.13 -25.51 -29.46
CA LEU A 274 -1.74 -25.20 -29.80
C LEU A 274 -0.83 -26.25 -29.16
N GLU A 275 0.08 -26.83 -29.95
CA GLU A 275 1.18 -27.61 -29.40
C GLU A 275 2.12 -26.69 -28.61
N HIS A 276 2.43 -27.09 -27.38
CA HIS A 276 3.29 -26.32 -26.48
C HIS A 276 4.67 -26.96 -26.44
N ALA A 277 5.71 -26.17 -26.67
CA ALA A 277 7.10 -26.64 -26.68
C ALA A 277 7.63 -27.11 -25.31
N THR A 278 6.89 -26.92 -24.22
CA THR A 278 7.29 -27.29 -22.85
C THR A 278 6.15 -27.95 -22.09
N THR A 279 6.47 -28.81 -21.12
CA THR A 279 5.47 -29.41 -20.24
C THR A 279 4.84 -28.37 -19.30
N MET A 280 3.64 -28.64 -18.78
CA MET A 280 2.95 -27.71 -17.86
C MET A 280 3.83 -27.37 -16.66
N PHE A 281 4.44 -28.40 -16.07
CA PHE A 281 5.30 -28.26 -14.91
C PHE A 281 6.60 -27.51 -15.21
N GLU A 282 7.19 -27.68 -16.40
CA GLU A 282 8.34 -26.87 -16.84
C GLU A 282 7.97 -25.39 -16.95
N ALA A 283 6.81 -25.07 -17.54
CA ALA A 283 6.34 -23.69 -17.66
C ALA A 283 6.09 -23.06 -16.28
N GLN A 284 5.48 -23.82 -15.37
CA GLN A 284 5.26 -23.43 -13.98
C GLN A 284 6.58 -23.18 -13.22
N THR A 285 7.52 -24.12 -13.29
CA THR A 285 8.84 -24.02 -12.66
C THR A 285 9.64 -22.83 -13.22
N LYS A 286 9.58 -22.63 -14.54
CA LYS A 286 10.21 -21.46 -15.18
C LYS A 286 9.59 -20.16 -14.66
N THR A 287 8.26 -20.09 -14.61
CA THR A 287 7.55 -18.90 -14.11
C THR A 287 7.89 -18.62 -12.64
N LEU A 288 7.97 -19.64 -11.79
CA LEU A 288 8.40 -19.49 -10.39
C LEU A 288 9.81 -18.90 -10.29
N LYS A 289 10.76 -19.38 -11.12
CA LYS A 289 12.13 -18.82 -11.19
C LYS A 289 12.12 -17.36 -11.67
N GLU A 290 11.27 -17.01 -12.63
CA GLU A 290 11.14 -15.64 -13.10
C GLU A 290 10.54 -14.71 -12.02
N TRP A 291 9.57 -15.18 -11.22
CA TRP A 291 9.05 -14.42 -10.07
C TRP A 291 10.11 -14.23 -8.99
N ARG A 292 10.91 -15.27 -8.68
CA ARG A 292 11.98 -15.19 -7.66
C ARG A 292 13.11 -14.22 -8.04
N SER A 293 13.43 -14.12 -9.33
CA SER A 293 14.38 -13.12 -9.85
C SER A 293 13.73 -11.74 -10.06
N GLY A 294 12.41 -11.64 -9.90
CA GLY A 294 11.60 -10.48 -10.22
C GLY A 294 11.50 -10.19 -11.72
N LYS A 295 12.09 -11.01 -12.61
CA LYS A 295 12.05 -10.79 -14.07
C LYS A 295 10.63 -10.55 -14.57
N THR A 296 9.67 -11.29 -14.00
CA THR A 296 8.24 -11.08 -14.18
C THR A 296 7.57 -10.99 -12.81
N HIS A 297 6.44 -10.28 -12.72
CA HIS A 297 5.60 -10.25 -11.52
C HIS A 297 4.19 -10.71 -11.87
N PRO A 298 3.54 -11.50 -11.00
CA PRO A 298 2.16 -11.90 -11.23
C PRO A 298 1.20 -10.72 -11.20
N THR A 299 0.11 -10.84 -11.96
CA THR A 299 -1.04 -9.92 -11.84
C THR A 299 -1.84 -10.22 -10.58
N HIS A 300 -2.73 -9.31 -10.16
CA HIS A 300 -3.65 -9.55 -9.05
C HIS A 300 -4.50 -10.82 -9.26
N LYS A 301 -5.04 -11.00 -10.48
CA LYS A 301 -5.78 -12.20 -10.88
C LYS A 301 -4.92 -13.46 -10.76
N THR A 302 -3.67 -13.40 -11.24
CA THR A 302 -2.72 -14.51 -11.17
C THR A 302 -2.39 -14.88 -9.71
N LEU A 303 -2.17 -13.88 -8.84
CA LEU A 303 -1.92 -14.11 -7.41
C LEU A 303 -3.11 -14.77 -6.73
N LYS A 304 -4.33 -14.29 -7.00
CA LYS A 304 -5.55 -14.86 -6.42
C LYS A 304 -5.66 -16.35 -6.74
N ILE A 305 -5.56 -16.71 -8.03
CA ILE A 305 -5.64 -18.11 -8.47
C ILE A 305 -4.46 -18.92 -7.93
N PHE A 306 -3.26 -18.33 -7.86
CA PHE A 306 -2.09 -18.98 -7.28
C PHE A 306 -2.33 -19.40 -5.81
N PHE A 307 -2.89 -18.52 -4.99
CA PHE A 307 -3.20 -18.85 -3.60
C PHE A 307 -4.41 -19.77 -3.45
N GLU A 308 -5.42 -19.67 -4.33
CA GLU A 308 -6.53 -20.63 -4.39
C GLU A 308 -6.02 -22.06 -4.70
N ASN A 309 -5.04 -22.19 -5.61
CA ASN A 309 -4.43 -23.48 -5.96
C ASN A 309 -3.46 -24.05 -4.92
N LEU A 310 -3.09 -23.26 -3.91
CA LEU A 310 -2.17 -23.72 -2.85
C LEU A 310 -2.89 -24.59 -1.79
N ASP A 311 -4.23 -24.66 -1.87
CA ASP A 311 -5.16 -25.39 -1.00
C ASP A 311 -5.24 -24.86 0.46
N SER A 312 -6.46 -24.66 0.94
CA SER A 312 -6.87 -23.46 1.70
C SER A 312 -7.05 -23.61 3.21
N ASP A 313 -6.49 -24.64 3.85
CA ASP A 313 -6.55 -24.77 5.33
C ASP A 313 -5.34 -24.14 6.04
N ALA A 314 -4.24 -23.89 5.33
CA ALA A 314 -2.96 -23.50 5.94
C ALA A 314 -2.77 -21.99 6.14
N TYR A 315 -3.64 -21.11 5.62
CA TYR A 315 -3.36 -19.68 5.59
C TYR A 315 -4.58 -18.83 5.95
N VAL A 316 -4.76 -18.60 7.24
CA VAL A 316 -5.68 -17.60 7.81
C VAL A 316 -5.27 -16.16 7.45
N LEU A 317 -4.08 -15.97 6.86
CA LEU A 317 -3.53 -14.67 6.50
C LEU A 317 -3.89 -14.27 5.05
N PRO A 318 -4.27 -13.01 4.79
CA PRO A 318 -4.51 -12.52 3.43
C PRO A 318 -3.18 -12.24 2.71
N ILE A 319 -2.46 -13.31 2.37
CA ILE A 319 -1.13 -13.30 1.74
C ILE A 319 -1.14 -12.58 0.38
N VAL A 320 -2.31 -12.47 -0.27
CA VAL A 320 -2.47 -11.63 -1.47
C VAL A 320 -2.04 -10.18 -1.19
N LEU A 321 -2.44 -9.59 -0.06
CA LEU A 321 -2.05 -8.22 0.29
C LEU A 321 -0.53 -8.12 0.50
N VAL A 322 0.04 -9.07 1.24
CA VAL A 322 1.48 -9.16 1.49
C VAL A 322 2.26 -9.25 0.18
N SER A 323 1.75 -10.05 -0.76
CA SER A 323 2.33 -10.21 -2.09
C SER A 323 2.27 -8.92 -2.90
N ILE A 324 1.15 -8.17 -2.83
CA ILE A 324 1.01 -6.88 -3.51
C ILE A 324 2.05 -5.88 -2.98
N VAL A 325 2.20 -5.78 -1.65
CA VAL A 325 3.21 -4.90 -1.04
C VAL A 325 4.61 -5.31 -1.47
N CYS A 326 4.96 -6.60 -1.40
CA CYS A 326 6.25 -7.12 -1.84
C CYS A 326 6.55 -6.76 -3.31
N ILE A 327 5.59 -6.98 -4.21
CA ILE A 327 5.71 -6.63 -5.64
C ILE A 327 5.86 -5.11 -5.82
N GLY A 328 5.15 -4.31 -5.03
CA GLY A 328 5.28 -2.86 -5.01
C GLY A 328 6.70 -2.41 -4.69
N LEU A 329 7.29 -2.96 -3.61
CA LEU A 329 8.67 -2.70 -3.22
C LEU A 329 9.66 -3.16 -4.30
N ASP A 330 9.44 -4.34 -4.91
CA ASP A 330 10.29 -4.86 -5.98
C ASP A 330 10.25 -3.98 -7.24
N LYS A 331 9.08 -3.46 -7.61
CA LYS A 331 8.95 -2.50 -8.71
C LYS A 331 9.69 -1.21 -8.43
N ARG A 332 9.69 -0.72 -7.19
CA ARG A 332 10.45 0.48 -6.79
C ARG A 332 11.95 0.26 -6.92
N LEU A 333 12.47 -0.87 -6.45
CA LEU A 333 13.88 -1.23 -6.60
C LEU A 333 14.34 -1.38 -8.06
N LYS A 334 13.40 -1.57 -9.00
CA LYS A 334 13.67 -1.67 -10.44
C LYS A 334 13.51 -0.34 -11.18
N ASP A 335 12.98 0.69 -10.55
CA ASP A 335 12.88 2.01 -11.16
C ASP A 335 14.30 2.56 -11.37
N PRO A 336 14.70 2.93 -12.60
CA PRO A 336 16.01 3.51 -12.86
C PRO A 336 16.32 4.73 -11.98
N LYS A 337 15.29 5.48 -11.55
CA LYS A 337 15.44 6.63 -10.65
C LYS A 337 15.84 6.25 -9.24
N MET A 338 15.61 5.01 -8.83
CA MET A 338 15.95 4.47 -7.51
C MET A 338 17.34 3.82 -7.47
N ALA A 339 18.06 3.76 -8.60
CA ALA A 339 19.35 3.07 -8.69
C ALA A 339 20.39 3.58 -7.67
N SER A 340 20.41 4.88 -7.41
CA SER A 340 21.32 5.53 -6.46
C SER A 340 20.84 5.51 -5.00
N TRP A 341 19.65 4.97 -4.73
CA TRP A 341 19.00 4.92 -3.41
C TRP A 341 18.67 3.50 -2.98
N LYS A 342 19.22 2.51 -3.68
CA LYS A 342 18.81 1.11 -3.56
C LYS A 342 19.14 0.56 -2.17
N ASP A 343 20.33 0.85 -1.67
CA ASP A 343 20.83 0.33 -0.40
C ASP A 343 20.11 1.00 0.77
N GLU A 344 19.84 2.30 0.69
CA GLU A 344 19.05 3.04 1.67
C GLU A 344 17.59 2.56 1.68
N PHE A 345 17.01 2.29 0.52
CA PHE A 345 15.66 1.73 0.42
C PHE A 345 15.59 0.33 1.04
N GLN A 346 16.58 -0.54 0.76
CA GLN A 346 16.65 -1.87 1.36
C GLN A 346 16.88 -1.82 2.88
N THR A 347 17.63 -0.83 3.36
CA THR A 347 17.84 -0.59 4.79
C THR A 347 16.54 -0.11 5.46
N THR A 348 15.81 0.79 4.79
CA THR A 348 14.52 1.32 5.26
C THR A 348 13.46 0.22 5.37
N PHE A 349 13.37 -0.65 4.36
CA PHE A 349 12.47 -1.81 4.33
C PHE A 349 13.16 -3.10 4.78
N SER A 350 14.00 -3.00 5.82
CA SER A 350 14.64 -4.15 6.47
C SER A 350 13.78 -4.72 7.59
N ALA A 351 14.03 -5.99 7.95
CA ALA A 351 13.33 -6.63 9.08
C ALA A 351 13.56 -5.89 10.40
N GLN A 352 14.79 -5.41 10.64
CA GLN A 352 15.16 -4.69 11.86
C GLN A 352 14.38 -3.37 11.97
N ARG A 353 14.39 -2.56 10.91
CA ARG A 353 13.68 -1.28 10.92
C ARG A 353 12.18 -1.50 11.05
N TYR A 354 11.62 -2.43 10.27
CA TYR A 354 10.18 -2.72 10.30
C TYR A 354 9.70 -3.20 11.67
N ALA A 355 10.47 -4.04 12.38
CA ALA A 355 10.11 -4.54 13.70
C ALA A 355 9.82 -3.41 14.70
N MET A 356 10.56 -2.30 14.63
CA MET A 356 10.31 -1.11 15.48
C MET A 356 8.90 -0.54 15.26
N TYR A 357 8.45 -0.47 14.01
CA TYR A 357 7.12 0.04 13.67
C TYR A 357 6.03 -0.94 14.12
N PHE A 358 6.24 -2.24 13.87
CA PHE A 358 5.27 -3.26 14.28
C PHE A 358 5.09 -3.29 15.81
N GLU A 359 6.18 -3.33 16.57
CA GLU A 359 6.12 -3.34 18.05
C GLU A 359 5.43 -2.09 18.61
N HIS A 360 5.73 -0.91 18.04
CA HIS A 360 5.03 0.32 18.42
C HIS A 360 3.52 0.18 18.24
N PHE A 361 3.05 -0.14 17.03
CA PHE A 361 1.61 -0.19 16.75
C PHE A 361 0.88 -1.38 17.38
N LYS A 362 1.58 -2.50 17.62
CA LYS A 362 1.07 -3.64 18.40
C LYS A 362 0.68 -3.22 19.83
N LYS A 363 1.41 -2.27 20.42
CA LYS A 363 1.09 -1.70 21.74
C LYS A 363 0.06 -0.57 21.66
N THR A 364 0.27 0.40 20.76
CA THR A 364 -0.49 1.66 20.78
C THR A 364 -1.90 1.52 20.20
N LEU A 365 -2.12 0.70 19.16
CA LEU A 365 -3.44 0.61 18.51
C LEU A 365 -4.53 -0.02 19.38
N PRO A 366 -4.28 -1.09 20.14
CA PRO A 366 -5.26 -1.60 21.10
C PRO A 366 -5.66 -0.58 22.17
N GLU A 367 -4.71 0.24 22.66
CA GLU A 367 -4.98 1.30 23.62
C GLU A 367 -5.90 2.36 23.00
N LEU A 368 -5.59 2.83 21.78
CA LEU A 368 -6.39 3.83 21.06
C LEU A 368 -7.82 3.34 20.77
N ALA A 369 -7.98 2.04 20.49
CA ALA A 369 -9.29 1.44 20.24
C ALA A 369 -10.16 1.33 21.51
N ALA A 370 -9.57 1.39 22.72
CA ALA A 370 -10.31 1.33 23.98
C ALA A 370 -10.94 2.67 24.40
N PHE A 371 -10.55 3.78 23.74
CA PHE A 371 -11.02 5.14 24.02
C PHE A 371 -12.04 5.68 22.99
N GLU A 372 -12.35 4.89 21.94
CA GLU A 372 -13.46 5.12 20.99
C GLU A 372 -14.70 4.31 21.40
#